data_AF-N9MCB9-F1
#
_entry.id   AF-N9MCB9-F1
#
_cell.length_a   1.000
_cell.length_b   1.000
_cell.length_c   1.000
_cell.angle_alpha   90.00
_cell.angle_beta   90.00
_cell.angle_gamma   90.00
#
_symmetry.space_group_name_H-M   'P 1'
#
loop_
_entity.id
_entity.type
_entity.pdbx_description
1 polymer ?
#
loop_
_entity_poly.entity_id
_entity_poly.type
_entity_poly.pdbx_seq_one_letter_code
_entity_poly.pdbx_strand_id
1 'polypeptide(L)'
;MQKLLITALLFMLGLWVWNEFFRAIPHLEERGVLKNFSVEPIQPISATFTVHDKRFVKPNRRVLHQASPMVGHFNDLAYVSNIDVLLLSQSLPAMQATLVFDQAKRCYQIEKQISQAEAEFLSTHVQHFSLIAANEKIANQIRRLKSGQKITLSGDLVTVHSGSTGQEFQVGTGSEYHAHCQLLRVTQLQQH
;
A
#
# COMPACT_ATOMS: atom_id res chain seq x y z
N MET A 1 19.19 37.35 1.71
CA MET A 1 18.05 36.51 2.11
C MET A 1 17.57 35.56 1.01
N GLN A 2 17.29 36.02 -0.22
CA GLN A 2 16.82 35.14 -1.32
C GLN A 2 17.73 33.93 -1.62
N LYS A 3 19.06 34.11 -1.65
CA LYS A 3 20.00 33.00 -1.92
C LYS A 3 19.90 31.88 -0.87
N LEU A 4 19.77 32.24 0.41
CA LEU A 4 19.62 31.28 1.52
C LEU A 4 18.27 30.53 1.46
N LEU A 5 17.19 31.21 1.07
CA LEU A 5 15.87 30.59 0.87
C LEU A 5 15.89 29.58 -0.28
N ILE A 6 16.55 29.90 -1.40
CA ILE A 6 16.70 28.99 -2.54
C ILE A 6 17.52 27.77 -2.14
N THR A 7 18.63 27.95 -1.41
CA THR A 7 19.44 26.82 -0.93
C THR A 7 18.66 25.93 0.04
N ALA A 8 17.89 26.52 0.97
CA ALA A 8 17.04 25.76 1.89
C ALA A 8 15.96 24.97 1.14
N LEU A 9 15.32 25.57 0.13
CA LEU A 9 14.34 24.89 -0.73
C LEU A 9 14.96 23.70 -1.47
N LEU A 10 16.13 23.89 -2.10
CA LEU A 10 16.83 22.81 -2.81
C LEU A 10 17.27 21.69 -1.86
N PHE A 11 17.73 22.03 -0.66
CA PHE A 11 18.11 21.04 0.35
C PHE A 11 16.90 20.23 0.84
N MET A 12 15.78 20.90 1.12
CA MET A 12 14.52 20.23 1.48
C MET A 12 14.00 19.34 0.34
N LEU A 13 14.12 19.78 -0.91
CA LEU A 13 13.81 18.97 -2.09
C LEU A 13 14.72 17.73 -2.18
N GLY A 14 16.03 17.91 -1.95
CA GLY A 14 16.99 16.81 -1.89
C GLY A 14 16.66 15.79 -0.80
N LEU A 15 16.33 16.26 0.41
CA LEU A 15 15.89 15.40 1.52
C LEU A 15 14.57 14.68 1.22
N TRP A 16 13.63 15.34 0.55
CA TRP A 16 12.35 14.76 0.16
C TRP A 16 12.54 13.64 -0.89
N VAL A 17 13.33 13.92 -1.94
CA VAL A 17 13.69 12.93 -2.97
C VAL A 17 14.44 11.76 -2.35
N TRP A 18 15.39 12.02 -1.45
CA TRP A 18 16.12 10.97 -0.74
C TRP A 18 15.18 10.08 0.07
N ASN A 19 14.28 10.68 0.84
CA ASN A 19 13.33 9.95 1.66
C ASN A 19 12.32 9.13 0.83
N GLU A 20 11.87 9.62 -0.33
CA GLU A 20 11.01 8.82 -1.21
C GLU A 20 11.80 7.71 -1.93
N PHE A 21 13.04 7.97 -2.34
CA PHE A 21 13.83 7.02 -3.12
C PHE A 21 14.40 5.87 -2.27
N PHE A 22 14.86 6.15 -1.05
CA PHE A 22 15.49 5.15 -0.16
C PHE A 22 14.53 4.46 0.81
N ARG A 23 13.21 4.65 0.67
CA ARG A 23 12.24 3.86 1.44
C ARG A 23 12.30 2.39 1.02
N ALA A 24 12.69 1.53 1.96
CA ALA A 24 12.63 0.09 1.80
C ALA A 24 11.16 -0.37 1.82
N ILE A 25 10.80 -1.23 0.86
CA ILE A 25 9.52 -1.94 0.83
C ILE A 25 9.81 -3.35 1.32
N PRO A 26 9.21 -3.82 2.43
CA PRO A 26 9.44 -5.15 2.95
C PRO A 26 8.95 -6.19 1.96
N HIS A 27 9.57 -7.37 2.01
CA HIS A 27 9.19 -8.50 1.17
C HIS A 27 9.28 -9.83 1.90
N LEU A 28 8.58 -10.84 1.37
CA LEU A 28 8.46 -12.14 2.03
C LEU A 28 9.75 -12.95 2.04
N GLU A 29 10.74 -12.67 1.20
CA GLU A 29 12.05 -13.34 1.32
C GLU A 29 12.93 -12.79 2.46
N GLU A 30 12.55 -11.69 3.10
CA GLU A 30 13.30 -11.16 4.24
C GLU A 30 13.12 -12.07 5.47
N ARG A 31 14.25 -12.52 6.06
CA ARG A 31 14.23 -13.36 7.27
C ARG A 31 13.44 -12.74 8.42
N GLY A 32 13.50 -11.41 8.56
CA GLY A 32 12.75 -10.67 9.57
C GLY A 32 11.24 -10.76 9.38
N VAL A 33 10.77 -10.73 8.13
CA VAL A 33 9.35 -10.82 7.80
C VAL A 33 8.83 -12.24 8.04
N LEU A 34 9.50 -13.25 7.49
CA LEU A 34 9.08 -14.67 7.62
C LEU A 34 9.00 -15.16 9.06
N LYS A 35 9.86 -14.64 9.94
CA LYS A 35 9.86 -15.01 11.35
C LYS A 35 8.66 -14.44 12.12
N ASN A 36 8.12 -13.31 11.67
CA ASN A 36 7.15 -12.52 12.43
C ASN A 36 5.75 -12.49 11.82
N PHE A 37 5.58 -12.95 10.58
CA PHE A 37 4.29 -12.94 9.88
C PHE A 37 4.03 -14.27 9.19
N SER A 38 2.81 -14.79 9.33
CA SER A 38 2.25 -15.84 8.46
C SER A 38 1.39 -15.17 7.40
N VAL A 39 1.58 -15.52 6.13
CA VAL A 39 0.83 -14.97 5.00
C VAL A 39 0.22 -16.12 4.22
N GLU A 40 -1.11 -16.21 4.23
CA GLU A 40 -1.85 -17.36 3.71
C GLU A 40 -2.70 -16.94 2.51
N PRO A 41 -2.57 -17.63 1.35
CA PRO A 41 -3.34 -17.30 0.17
C PRO A 41 -4.81 -17.69 0.33
N ILE A 42 -5.69 -16.79 -0.10
CA ILE A 42 -7.14 -16.98 -0.16
C ILE A 42 -7.56 -17.24 -1.61
N GLN A 43 -7.22 -16.30 -2.50
CA GLN A 43 -7.71 -16.33 -3.88
C GLN A 43 -6.70 -15.67 -4.83
N PRO A 44 -6.37 -16.30 -5.97
CA PRO A 44 -5.53 -15.67 -6.97
C PRO A 44 -6.25 -14.52 -7.68
N ILE A 45 -5.50 -13.46 -7.99
CA ILE A 45 -5.95 -12.33 -8.81
C ILE A 45 -4.92 -12.05 -9.90
N SER A 46 -5.40 -11.74 -11.09
CA SER A 46 -4.57 -11.25 -12.19
C SER A 46 -5.41 -10.34 -13.06
N ALA A 47 -5.05 -9.05 -13.10
CA ALA A 47 -5.79 -8.06 -13.86
C ALA A 47 -4.94 -6.85 -14.22
N THR A 48 -5.42 -6.09 -15.20
CA THR A 48 -4.83 -4.82 -15.60
C THR A 48 -5.60 -3.67 -14.95
N PHE A 49 -4.86 -2.74 -14.35
CA PHE A 49 -5.41 -1.60 -13.64
C PHE A 49 -4.70 -0.31 -14.06
N THR A 50 -5.36 0.81 -13.81
CA THR A 50 -4.72 2.12 -13.71
C THR A 50 -4.51 2.44 -12.24
N VAL A 51 -3.27 2.81 -11.86
CA VAL A 51 -2.96 3.27 -10.51
C VAL A 51 -3.59 4.65 -10.32
N HIS A 52 -4.58 4.77 -9.45
CA HIS A 52 -5.18 6.06 -9.12
C HIS A 52 -4.32 6.82 -8.14
N ASP A 53 -4.00 6.22 -6.99
CA ASP A 53 -3.14 6.82 -5.97
C ASP A 53 -2.37 5.72 -5.24
N LYS A 54 -1.22 6.08 -4.66
CA LYS A 54 -0.30 5.21 -3.94
C LYS A 54 0.15 5.90 -2.67
N ARG A 55 0.03 5.23 -1.53
CA ARG A 55 0.43 5.76 -0.24
C ARG A 55 1.42 4.85 0.46
N PHE A 56 2.41 5.48 1.09
CA PHE A 56 3.32 4.81 1.99
C PHE A 56 2.77 4.87 3.41
N VAL A 57 2.71 3.72 4.07
CA VAL A 57 2.24 3.56 5.44
C VAL A 57 3.45 3.35 6.34
N LYS A 58 3.62 4.23 7.32
CA LYS A 58 4.68 4.11 8.32
C LYS A 58 4.21 3.19 9.45
N PRO A 59 5.11 2.37 10.03
CA PRO A 59 4.82 1.69 11.29
C PRO A 59 4.46 2.70 12.39
N ASN A 60 3.46 2.37 13.19
CA ASN A 60 2.88 3.19 14.25
C ASN A 60 3.81 3.29 15.49
N ARG A 61 4.90 2.52 15.54
CA ARG A 61 5.94 2.64 16.57
C ARG A 61 7.32 2.83 15.94
N ARG A 62 8.11 3.76 16.53
CA ARG A 62 9.56 3.86 16.33
C ARG A 62 10.25 2.63 16.94
N VAL A 63 10.12 1.47 16.32
CA VAL A 63 11.02 0.35 16.64
C VAL A 63 12.33 0.64 15.91
N LEU A 64 13.34 1.01 16.68
CA LEU A 64 14.69 1.27 16.20
C LEU A 64 15.21 0.03 15.46
N HIS A 65 15.45 0.20 14.16
CA HIS A 65 16.18 -0.68 13.23
C HIS A 65 15.47 -1.95 12.73
N GLN A 66 15.05 -1.91 11.46
CA GLN A 66 14.67 -3.06 10.61
C GLN A 66 15.81 -4.10 10.42
N ALA A 67 17.06 -3.77 10.79
CA ALA A 67 18.25 -4.58 10.48
C ALA A 67 18.84 -5.34 11.68
N SER A 68 18.23 -5.30 12.87
CA SER A 68 18.79 -6.01 14.02
C SER A 68 18.21 -7.44 14.12
N PRO A 69 19.06 -8.48 14.27
CA PRO A 69 18.63 -9.87 14.46
C PRO A 69 17.98 -10.14 15.83
N MET A 70 17.95 -9.12 16.70
CA MET A 70 17.53 -9.17 18.11
C MET A 70 16.48 -8.08 18.41
N VAL A 71 15.38 -7.99 17.64
CA VAL A 71 14.29 -7.05 17.97
C VAL A 71 12.97 -7.79 18.09
N GLY A 72 12.32 -7.57 19.24
CA GLY A 72 11.05 -8.18 19.61
C GLY A 72 9.88 -7.72 18.74
N HIS A 73 8.92 -8.64 18.59
CA HIS A 73 7.56 -8.50 18.05
C HIS A 73 7.34 -7.32 17.08
N PHE A 74 7.52 -7.59 15.78
CA PHE A 74 7.00 -6.74 14.71
C PHE A 74 5.47 -6.87 14.68
N ASN A 75 4.78 -6.21 15.61
CA ASN A 75 3.32 -6.26 15.71
C ASN A 75 2.67 -5.08 14.96
N ASP A 76 3.11 -4.84 13.73
CA ASP A 76 2.54 -3.82 12.85
C ASP A 76 2.58 -4.32 11.42
N LEU A 77 1.44 -4.22 10.73
CA LEU A 77 1.28 -4.63 9.34
C LEU A 77 2.23 -3.88 8.41
N ALA A 78 2.66 -2.66 8.75
CA ALA A 78 3.64 -1.89 7.98
C ALA A 78 5.01 -2.58 7.84
N TYR A 79 5.31 -3.60 8.65
CA TYR A 79 6.55 -4.37 8.50
C TYR A 79 6.50 -5.46 7.44
N VAL A 80 5.32 -5.75 6.88
CA VAL A 80 5.15 -6.71 5.76
C VAL A 80 4.40 -6.08 4.58
N SER A 81 3.57 -5.06 4.83
CA SER A 81 2.86 -4.26 3.83
C SER A 81 2.90 -2.79 4.21
N ASN A 82 3.78 -2.00 3.57
CA ASN A 82 3.87 -0.55 3.80
C ASN A 82 3.46 0.29 2.59
N ILE A 83 2.88 -0.32 1.57
CA ILE A 83 2.34 0.38 0.39
C ILE A 83 0.89 0.01 0.24
N ASP A 84 0.06 1.05 0.24
CA ASP A 84 -1.35 0.97 -0.11
C ASP A 84 -1.52 1.57 -1.51
N VAL A 85 -2.30 0.91 -2.36
CA VAL A 85 -2.65 1.39 -3.70
C VAL A 85 -4.16 1.41 -3.88
N LEU A 86 -4.61 2.45 -4.58
CA LEU A 86 -5.95 2.53 -5.12
C LEU A 86 -5.86 2.29 -6.62
N LEU A 87 -6.54 1.24 -7.08
CA LEU A 87 -6.49 0.77 -8.45
C LEU A 87 -7.86 0.89 -9.11
N LEU A 88 -7.84 1.21 -10.39
CA LEU A 88 -9.04 1.36 -11.22
C LEU A 88 -9.01 0.35 -12.35
N SER A 89 -10.05 -0.47 -12.48
CA SER A 89 -10.21 -1.32 -13.67
C SER A 89 -10.81 -0.55 -14.85
N GLN A 90 -11.47 0.58 -14.59
CA GLN A 90 -11.96 1.53 -15.59
C GLN A 90 -11.71 2.97 -15.14
N SER A 91 -11.53 3.89 -16.09
CA SER A 91 -11.36 5.31 -15.79
C SER A 91 -12.54 5.84 -14.97
N LEU A 92 -12.25 6.64 -13.94
CA LEU A 92 -13.31 7.27 -13.15
C LEU A 92 -14.17 8.14 -14.08
N PRO A 93 -15.51 8.01 -14.01
CA PRO A 93 -16.40 8.91 -14.74
C PRO A 93 -16.25 10.33 -14.20
N ALA A 94 -16.86 11.30 -14.89
CA ALA A 94 -17.01 12.65 -14.35
C ALA A 94 -17.93 12.59 -13.12
N MET A 95 -17.33 12.36 -11.95
CA MET A 95 -18.01 12.20 -10.67
C MET A 95 -17.66 13.35 -9.73
N GLN A 96 -18.58 13.69 -8.83
CA GLN A 96 -18.35 14.77 -7.86
C GLN A 96 -17.54 14.31 -6.65
N ALA A 97 -17.57 13.00 -6.37
CA ALA A 97 -16.89 12.39 -5.25
C ALA A 97 -15.38 12.33 -5.46
N THR A 98 -14.65 12.56 -4.36
CA THR A 98 -13.21 12.42 -4.30
C THR A 98 -12.86 11.22 -3.45
N LEU A 99 -12.03 10.33 -3.99
CA LEU A 99 -11.49 9.18 -3.27
C LEU A 99 -10.28 9.64 -2.46
N VAL A 100 -10.35 9.53 -1.15
CA VAL A 100 -9.29 9.97 -0.23
C VAL A 100 -8.83 8.79 0.61
N PHE A 101 -7.52 8.70 0.82
CA PHE A 101 -6.94 7.68 1.68
C PHE A 101 -7.14 8.01 3.16
N ASP A 102 -7.79 7.10 3.88
CA ASP A 102 -7.73 7.04 5.34
C ASP A 102 -6.59 6.09 5.75
N GLN A 103 -5.45 6.68 6.09
CA GLN A 103 -4.25 5.93 6.48
C GLN A 103 -4.45 5.14 7.79
N ALA A 104 -5.26 5.64 8.72
CA ALA A 104 -5.48 4.96 10.00
C ALA A 104 -6.27 3.67 9.80
N LYS A 105 -7.25 3.69 8.89
CA LYS A 105 -8.04 2.52 8.53
C LYS A 105 -7.39 1.65 7.45
N ARG A 106 -6.30 2.12 6.83
CA ARG A 106 -5.68 1.50 5.64
C ARG A 106 -6.75 1.19 4.59
N CYS A 107 -7.59 2.18 4.35
CA CYS A 107 -8.73 2.08 3.45
C CYS A 107 -9.00 3.44 2.79
N TYR A 108 -9.82 3.47 1.75
CA TYR A 108 -10.24 4.76 1.18
C TYR A 108 -11.58 5.18 1.79
N GLN A 109 -11.86 6.47 1.67
CA GLN A 109 -13.13 7.11 2.00
C GLN A 109 -13.55 8.05 0.87
N ILE A 110 -14.81 8.45 0.92
CA ILE A 110 -15.39 9.33 -0.07
C ILE A 110 -15.75 10.64 0.62
N GLU A 111 -15.10 11.72 0.19
CA GLU A 111 -15.45 13.07 0.61
C GLU A 111 -16.56 13.57 -0.31
N LYS A 112 -17.82 13.30 0.07
CA LYS A 112 -19.13 13.84 -0.42
C LYS A 112 -20.15 12.72 -0.59
N GLN A 113 -21.42 13.13 -0.57
CA GLN A 113 -22.52 12.26 -0.98
C GLN A 113 -22.36 11.86 -2.44
N ILE A 114 -22.63 10.58 -2.72
CA ILE A 114 -22.58 10.00 -4.05
C ILE A 114 -23.97 9.55 -4.47
N SER A 115 -24.23 9.62 -5.76
CA SER A 115 -25.39 8.97 -6.37
C SER A 115 -25.26 7.44 -6.29
N GLN A 116 -26.39 6.75 -6.43
CA GLN A 116 -26.40 5.28 -6.48
C GLN A 116 -25.53 4.74 -7.64
N ALA A 117 -25.55 5.41 -8.79
CA ALA A 117 -24.74 5.02 -9.94
C ALA A 117 -23.22 5.17 -9.68
N GLU A 118 -22.80 6.24 -9.00
CA GLU A 118 -21.41 6.41 -8.56
C GLU A 118 -21.03 5.33 -7.54
N ALA A 119 -21.91 5.00 -6.59
CA ALA A 119 -21.65 3.94 -5.60
C ALA A 119 -21.43 2.58 -6.27
N GLU A 120 -22.29 2.22 -7.24
CA GLU A 120 -22.19 0.98 -8.01
C GLU A 120 -20.92 0.94 -8.89
N PHE A 121 -20.55 2.07 -9.49
CA PHE A 121 -19.29 2.17 -10.23
C PHE A 121 -18.11 1.90 -9.31
N LEU A 122 -18.09 2.53 -8.13
CA LEU A 122 -17.00 2.41 -7.17
C LEU A 122 -16.87 0.99 -6.61
N SER A 123 -17.98 0.32 -6.29
CA SER A 123 -17.96 -1.06 -5.79
C SER A 123 -17.44 -2.06 -6.82
N THR A 124 -17.56 -1.74 -8.11
CA THR A 124 -17.20 -2.64 -9.19
C THR A 124 -15.78 -2.37 -9.73
N HIS A 125 -15.38 -1.10 -9.80
CA HIS A 125 -14.19 -0.70 -10.55
C HIS A 125 -13.05 -0.15 -9.71
N VAL A 126 -13.28 0.09 -8.41
CA VAL A 126 -12.25 0.56 -7.49
C VAL A 126 -11.82 -0.56 -6.57
N GLN A 127 -10.51 -0.77 -6.49
CA GLN A 127 -9.90 -1.77 -5.61
C GLN A 127 -8.84 -1.08 -4.76
N HIS A 128 -8.85 -1.35 -3.46
CA HIS A 128 -7.78 -0.93 -2.56
C HIS A 128 -7.02 -2.14 -2.08
N PHE A 129 -5.74 -2.20 -2.45
CA PHE A 129 -4.83 -3.20 -1.95
C PHE A 129 -3.74 -2.64 -1.06
N SER A 130 -3.60 -3.23 0.12
CA SER A 130 -2.37 -3.20 0.91
C SER A 130 -1.42 -4.26 0.34
N LEU A 131 -0.36 -3.82 -0.32
CA LEU A 131 0.52 -4.69 -1.10
C LEU A 131 1.59 -5.34 -0.21
N ILE A 132 1.84 -6.62 -0.45
CA ILE A 132 2.94 -7.42 0.12
C ILE A 132 3.78 -7.92 -1.05
N ALA A 133 5.06 -7.56 -1.07
CA ALA A 133 5.95 -8.03 -2.13
C ALA A 133 6.39 -9.47 -1.87
N ALA A 134 6.27 -10.36 -2.86
CA ALA A 134 6.78 -11.72 -2.74
C ALA A 134 8.31 -11.76 -2.57
N ASN A 135 9.05 -10.85 -3.23
CA ASN A 135 10.51 -10.79 -3.20
C ASN A 135 11.02 -9.36 -3.45
N GLU A 136 12.34 -9.19 -3.36
CA GLU A 136 12.99 -7.88 -3.51
C GLU A 136 12.71 -7.24 -4.90
N LYS A 137 12.68 -8.06 -5.96
CA LYS A 137 12.37 -7.57 -7.32
C LYS A 137 10.98 -6.95 -7.36
N ILE A 138 9.96 -7.63 -6.84
CA ILE A 138 8.59 -7.11 -6.77
C ILE A 138 8.52 -5.87 -5.88
N ALA A 139 9.20 -5.87 -4.72
CA ALA A 139 9.25 -4.73 -3.82
C ALA A 139 9.79 -3.47 -4.53
N ASN A 140 10.83 -3.64 -5.33
CA ASN A 140 11.41 -2.59 -6.15
C ASN A 140 10.46 -2.08 -7.25
N GLN A 141 9.65 -2.97 -7.86
CA GLN A 141 8.66 -2.56 -8.85
C GLN A 141 7.48 -1.80 -8.20
N ILE A 142 6.97 -2.28 -7.05
CA ILE A 142 5.91 -1.62 -6.27
C ILE A 142 6.34 -0.21 -5.86
N ARG A 143 7.57 -0.06 -5.37
CA ARG A 143 8.15 1.25 -5.00
C ARG A 143 8.04 2.27 -6.12
N ARG A 144 8.21 1.84 -7.38
CA ARG A 144 8.25 2.71 -8.57
C ARG A 144 6.89 3.03 -9.17
N LEU A 145 5.80 2.46 -8.67
CA LEU A 145 4.45 2.75 -9.13
C LEU A 145 4.13 4.24 -9.03
N LYS A 146 3.46 4.79 -10.04
CA LYS A 146 3.02 6.19 -10.10
C LYS A 146 1.53 6.28 -10.41
N SER A 147 0.88 7.34 -9.92
CA SER A 147 -0.49 7.67 -10.32
C SER A 147 -0.60 7.85 -11.84
N GLY A 148 -1.71 7.42 -12.42
CA GLY A 148 -2.00 7.39 -13.85
C GLY A 148 -1.34 6.24 -14.62
N GLN A 149 -0.45 5.47 -13.99
CA GLN A 149 0.25 4.38 -14.65
C GLN A 149 -0.67 3.18 -14.86
N LYS A 150 -0.66 2.63 -16.08
CA LYS A 150 -1.30 1.34 -16.36
C LYS A 150 -0.37 0.20 -15.99
N ILE A 151 -0.88 -0.77 -15.24
CA ILE A 151 -0.12 -1.92 -14.75
C ILE A 151 -0.91 -3.21 -14.94
N THR A 152 -0.20 -4.31 -15.18
CA THR A 152 -0.76 -5.65 -14.96
C THR A 152 -0.19 -6.18 -13.65
N LEU A 153 -1.09 -6.55 -12.74
CA LEU A 153 -0.74 -7.05 -11.42
C LEU A 153 -1.29 -8.46 -11.26
N SER A 154 -0.45 -9.37 -10.77
CA SER A 154 -0.85 -10.74 -10.43
C SER A 154 -0.31 -11.13 -9.06
N GLY A 155 -1.08 -11.95 -8.36
CA GLY A 155 -0.81 -12.33 -6.98
C GLY A 155 -1.96 -13.09 -6.34
N ASP A 156 -1.98 -13.10 -5.02
CA ASP A 156 -3.04 -13.74 -4.24
C ASP A 156 -3.55 -12.74 -3.20
N LEU A 157 -4.87 -12.63 -3.08
CA LEU A 157 -5.48 -12.10 -1.86
C LEU A 157 -5.04 -12.98 -0.70
N VAL A 158 -4.67 -12.37 0.43
CA VAL A 158 -4.10 -13.10 1.56
C VAL A 158 -4.72 -12.67 2.89
N THR A 159 -4.72 -13.59 3.85
CA THR A 159 -4.78 -13.24 5.28
C THR A 159 -3.36 -13.12 5.83
N VAL A 160 -3.16 -12.24 6.79
CA VAL A 160 -1.86 -12.04 7.44
C VAL A 160 -2.04 -12.17 8.94
N HIS A 161 -1.24 -13.04 9.56
CA HIS A 161 -1.24 -13.25 11.00
C HIS A 161 0.11 -12.90 11.60
N SER A 162 0.12 -12.44 12.85
CA SER A 162 1.34 -12.36 13.64
C SER A 162 1.89 -13.76 13.88
N GLY A 163 3.15 -14.00 13.53
CA GLY A 163 3.82 -15.27 13.79
C GLY A 163 3.98 -15.58 15.28
N SER A 164 3.89 -14.57 16.16
CA SER A 164 4.03 -14.74 17.60
C SER A 164 2.73 -14.92 18.36
N THR A 165 1.67 -14.20 17.97
CA THR A 165 0.38 -14.23 18.69
C THR A 165 -0.73 -14.94 17.90
N GLY A 166 -0.52 -15.23 16.61
CA GLY A 166 -1.55 -15.73 15.71
C GLY A 166 -2.64 -14.70 15.40
N GLN A 167 -2.54 -13.46 15.91
CA GLN A 167 -3.54 -12.43 15.68
C GLN A 167 -3.55 -12.01 14.20
N GLU A 168 -4.73 -11.97 13.60
CA GLU A 168 -4.93 -11.48 12.24
C GLU A 168 -4.75 -9.96 12.17
N PHE A 169 -4.04 -9.49 11.14
CA PHE A 169 -3.98 -8.09 10.77
C PHE A 169 -5.10 -7.77 9.79
N GLN A 170 -5.96 -6.83 10.17
CA GLN A 170 -7.09 -6.40 9.36
C GLN A 170 -6.84 -5.02 8.73
N VAL A 171 -7.30 -4.85 7.51
CA VAL A 171 -7.38 -3.57 6.80
C VAL A 171 -8.85 -3.16 6.66
N GLY A 172 -9.14 -1.87 6.53
CA GLY A 172 -10.51 -1.39 6.43
C GLY A 172 -11.32 -1.38 7.72
N THR A 173 -10.72 -1.72 8.88
CA THR A 173 -11.45 -1.71 10.15
C THR A 173 -12.06 -0.33 10.43
N GLY A 174 -13.38 -0.29 10.63
CA GLY A 174 -14.14 0.95 10.85
C GLY A 174 -14.37 1.80 9.59
N SER A 175 -14.09 1.26 8.38
CA SER A 175 -14.44 1.89 7.11
C SER A 175 -15.78 1.40 6.58
N GLU A 176 -16.57 2.31 6.02
CA GLU A 176 -17.79 1.95 5.27
C GLU A 176 -17.44 1.10 4.04
N TYR A 177 -16.25 1.28 3.48
CA TYR A 177 -15.76 0.59 2.28
C TYR A 177 -14.82 -0.59 2.59
N HIS A 178 -14.87 -1.13 3.82
CA HIS A 178 -13.96 -2.18 4.28
C HIS A 178 -13.92 -3.40 3.34
N ALA A 179 -15.05 -3.76 2.72
CA ALA A 179 -15.14 -4.89 1.79
C ALA A 179 -14.24 -4.75 0.55
N HIS A 180 -13.82 -3.52 0.21
CA HIS A 180 -12.97 -3.22 -0.96
C HIS A 180 -11.50 -3.02 -0.59
N CYS A 181 -11.16 -3.17 0.70
CA CYS A 181 -9.83 -2.97 1.25
C CYS A 181 -9.28 -4.33 1.63
N GLN A 182 -8.28 -4.80 0.89
CA GLN A 182 -7.77 -6.17 0.99
C GLN A 182 -6.24 -6.21 1.01
N LEU A 183 -5.69 -7.28 1.58
CA LEU A 183 -4.26 -7.56 1.54
C LEU A 183 -3.93 -8.40 0.31
N LEU A 184 -2.87 -8.01 -0.41
CA LEU A 184 -2.50 -8.64 -1.66
C LEU A 184 -1.02 -8.97 -1.70
N ARG A 185 -0.70 -10.27 -1.78
CA ARG A 185 0.65 -10.75 -2.07
C ARG A 185 0.90 -10.68 -3.56
N VAL A 186 1.73 -9.73 -3.99
CA VAL A 186 2.09 -9.53 -5.40
C VAL A 186 3.25 -10.45 -5.75
N THR A 187 3.04 -11.28 -6.77
CA THR A 187 4.06 -12.19 -7.33
C THR A 187 4.57 -11.72 -8.69
N GLN A 188 3.78 -10.93 -9.40
CA GLN A 188 4.16 -10.34 -10.68
C GLN A 188 3.58 -8.93 -10.83
N LEU A 189 4.41 -8.01 -11.34
CA LEU A 189 4.01 -6.65 -11.66
C LEU A 189 4.65 -6.24 -12.99
N GLN A 190 3.82 -5.86 -13.95
CA GLN A 190 4.26 -5.33 -15.25
C GLN A 190 3.74 -3.91 -15.41
N GLN A 191 4.63 -3.01 -15.79
CA GLN A 191 4.36 -1.60 -16.05
C GLN A 191 4.25 -1.40 -17.57
N HIS A 192 3.24 -0.65 -18.01
CA HIS A 192 3.03 -0.27 -19.41
C HIS A 192 3.44 1.17 -19.69
#